data_AF-A0A2V6KCC6-F1
#
_entry.id   AF-A0A2V6KCC6-F1
#
_cell.length_a   1.000
_cell.length_b   1.000
_cell.length_c   1.000
_cell.angle_alpha   90.00
_cell.angle_beta   90.00
_cell.angle_gamma   90.00
#
_symmetry.space_group_name_H-M   'P 1'
#
loop_
_entity.id
_entity.type
_entity.pdbx_description
1 polymer ?
#
loop_
_entity_poly.entity_id
_entity_poly.type
_entity_poly.pdbx_seq_one_letter_code
_entity_poly.pdbx_strand_id
1 'polypeptide(L)' 'AENGIFLLRPAGVIPGGRRIDGLRIVDVAPTILQLFGLPIPEDMEGKSVPAADL' A
#
# COMPACT_ATOMS: atom_id res chain seq x y z
N ALA A 1 17.12 -8.19 4.98
CA ALA A 1 16.03 -8.62 5.88
C ALA A 1 14.93 -9.20 5.01
N GLU A 2 14.61 -10.48 5.17
CA GLU A 2 13.70 -11.20 4.24
C GLU A 2 12.22 -11.05 4.62
N ASN A 3 11.92 -10.67 5.87
CA ASN A 3 10.55 -10.47 6.36
C ASN A 3 10.44 -9.14 7.12
N GLY A 4 9.81 -8.14 6.50
CA GLY A 4 9.50 -6.84 7.10
C GLY A 4 8.06 -6.77 7.58
N ILE A 5 7.80 -5.87 8.54
CA ILE A 5 6.43 -5.53 8.96
C ILE A 5 6.11 -4.14 8.41
N PHE A 6 4.97 -4.01 7.75
CA PHE A 6 4.42 -2.73 7.33
C PHE A 6 3.03 -2.55 7.94
N LEU A 7 2.78 -1.39 8.53
CA LEU A 7 1.48 -1.03 9.12
C LEU A 7 1.02 0.27 8.46
N LEU A 8 -0.16 0.23 7.85
CA LEU A 8 -0.81 1.42 7.28
C LEU A 8 -2.01 1.80 8.15
N ARG A 9 -2.12 3.08 8.47
CA ARG A 9 -3.32 3.67 9.07
C ARG A 9 -3.77 4.84 8.21
N PRO A 10 -4.68 4.64 7.25
CA PRO A 10 -5.17 5.72 6.42
C PRO A 10 -6.04 6.69 7.24
N ALA A 11 -6.10 7.95 6.80
CA ALA A 11 -7.03 8.92 7.36
C ALA A 11 -8.46 8.61 6.88
N GLY A 12 -9.46 8.65 7.78
CA GLY A 12 -10.87 8.41 7.45
C GLY A 12 -11.48 7.18 8.13
N VAL A 13 -12.58 6.68 7.58
CA VAL A 13 -13.43 5.61 8.15
C VAL A 13 -13.13 4.24 7.53
N ILE A 14 -11.86 3.98 7.19
CA ILE A 14 -11.46 2.66 6.71
C ILE A 14 -11.38 1.73 7.93
N PRO A 15 -12.09 0.57 7.94
CA PRO A 15 -12.04 -0.35 9.06
C PRO A 15 -10.62 -0.90 9.23
N GLY A 16 -9.96 -0.54 10.34
CA GLY A 16 -8.65 -1.08 10.66
C GLY A 16 -8.67 -2.56 11.04
N GLY A 17 -7.49 -3.13 11.27
CA GLY A 17 -7.34 -4.50 11.79
C GLY A 17 -7.35 -5.59 10.72
N ARG A 18 -7.32 -5.21 9.43
CA ARG A 18 -7.18 -6.16 8.33
C ARG A 18 -5.71 -6.50 8.09
N ARG A 19 -5.43 -7.80 7.97
CA ARG A 19 -4.16 -8.31 7.44
C ARG A 19 -4.31 -8.54 5.95
N ILE A 20 -3.35 -8.07 5.17
CA ILE A 20 -3.26 -8.32 3.74
C ILE A 20 -1.99 -9.15 3.51
N ASP A 21 -2.15 -10.33 2.92
CA ASP A 21 -1.05 -11.25 2.64
C ASP A 21 -0.61 -11.14 1.17
N GLY A 22 0.61 -11.61 0.87
CA GLY A 22 1.15 -11.62 -0.50
C GLY A 22 1.70 -10.28 -1.00
N LEU A 23 1.69 -9.23 -0.18
CA LEU A 23 2.31 -7.94 -0.50
C LEU A 23 3.83 -8.02 -0.43
N ARG A 24 4.48 -7.32 -1.36
CA ARG A 24 5.93 -7.12 -1.37
C ARG A 24 6.25 -5.73 -0.85
N ILE A 25 7.46 -5.54 -0.32
CA ILE A 25 7.87 -4.23 0.21
C ILE A 25 7.84 -3.12 -0.87
N VAL A 26 8.11 -3.48 -2.12
CA VAL A 26 8.07 -2.55 -3.27
C VAL A 26 6.65 -2.05 -3.59
N ASP A 27 5.60 -2.73 -3.12
CA ASP A 27 4.21 -2.33 -3.32
C ASP A 27 3.80 -1.14 -2.40
N VAL A 28 4.62 -0.83 -1.37
CA VAL A 28 4.33 0.23 -0.39
C VAL A 28 4.36 1.63 -1.02
N ALA A 29 5.41 1.94 -1.77
CA ALA A 29 5.59 3.26 -2.35
C ALA A 29 4.50 3.64 -3.38
N PRO A 30 4.09 2.79 -4.35
CA PRO A 30 2.96 3.10 -5.22
C PRO A 30 1.62 3.18 -4.46
N THR A 31 1.44 2.41 -3.38
CA THR A 31 0.26 2.54 -2.50
C THR A 31 0.17 3.91 -1.84
N ILE A 32 1.30 4.44 -1.34
CA ILE A 32 1.33 5.79 -0.76
C ILE A 32 0.99 6.83 -1.83
N LEU A 33 1.57 6.77 -3.03
CA LEU A 33 1.26 7.72 -4.09
C LEU A 33 -0.24 7.72 -4.45
N GLN A 34 -0.84 6.53 -4.58
CA GLN A 34 -2.27 6.40 -4.85
C GLN A 34 -3.13 7.03 -3.75
N LEU A 35 -2.80 6.79 -2.46
CA LEU A 35 -3.54 7.36 -1.34
C LEU A 35 -3.51 8.89 -1.30
N PHE A 36 -2.44 9.49 -1.82
CA PHE A 36 -2.28 10.94 -1.91
C PHE A 36 -2.80 11.52 -3.24
N GLY A 37 -3.36 10.70 -4.13
CA GLY A 37 -3.83 11.13 -5.45
C GLY A 37 -2.71 11.57 -6.39
N LEU A 38 -1.49 11.10 -6.16
CA LEU A 38 -0.32 11.41 -6.99
C LEU A 38 -0.14 10.37 -8.10
N PRO A 39 0.43 10.75 -9.26
CA PRO A 39 0.73 9.81 -10.32
C PRO A 39 1.78 8.79 -9.88
N ILE A 40 1.57 7.53 -10.27
CA ILE A 40 2.56 6.45 -10.12
C ILE A 40 3.41 6.43 -11.40
N PRO A 41 4.75 6.53 -11.32
CA PRO A 41 5.62 6.41 -12.50
C PRO A 41 5.47 5.05 -13.19
N GLU A 42 5.57 5.04 -14.52
CA GLU A 42 5.40 3.81 -15.33
C GLU A 42 6.50 2.77 -15.08
N ASP A 43 7.72 3.24 -14.78
CA ASP A 43 8.90 2.42 -14.51
C ASP A 43 9.02 2.01 -13.03
N MET A 44 8.05 2.38 -12.20
CA MET A 44 8.06 2.06 -10.77
C MET A 44 7.76 0.57 -10.55
N GLU A 45 8.67 -0.11 -9.86
CA GLU A 45 8.40 -1.48 -9.40
C GLU A 45 7.34 -1.51 -8.30
N GLY A 46 6.47 -2.51 -8.38
CA GLY A 46 5.40 -2.72 -7.41
C GLY A 46 4.02 -2.44 -7.99
N LYS A 47 3.00 -2.73 -7.19
CA LYS A 47 1.61 -2.37 -7.50
C LYS A 47 0.96 -1.78 -6.27
N SER A 48 0.17 -0.73 -6.45
CA SER A 48 -0.57 -0.16 -5.33
C SER A 48 -1.66 -1.12 -4.84
N VAL A 49 -1.93 -1.10 -3.54
CA VAL A 49 -3.05 -1.85 -2.95
C VAL A 49 -4.35 -1.08 -3.22
N PRO A 50 -5.38 -1.70 -3.85
CA PRO A 50 -6.65 -1.05 -4.08
C PRO A 50 -7.29 -0.53 -2.78
N ALA A 51 -7.92 0.64 -2.83
CA ALA A 51 -8.56 1.24 -1.65
C ALA A 51 -9.70 0.39 -1.05
N ALA A 52 -10.28 -0.55 -1.81
CA ALA A 52 -11.28 -1.50 -1.30
C ALA A 52 -10.67 -2.62 -0.44
N ASP A 53 -9.37 -2.88 -0.63
CA ASP A 53 -8.62 -3.91 0.08
C ASP A 53 -7.98 -3.35 1.36
N LEU A 54 -7.75 -2.02 1.42
CA LEU A 54 -7.31 -1.27 2.59
C LEU A 54 -8.43 -1.08 3.61
#